data_AF-A0A1G6BDR4-F1
#
_entry.id   AF-A0A1G6BDR4-F1
#
_cell.length_a   1.000
_cell.length_b   1.000
_cell.length_c   1.000
_cell.angle_alpha   90.00
_cell.angle_beta   90.00
_cell.angle_gamma   90.00
#
_symmetry.space_group_name_H-M   'P 1'
#
loop_
_entity.id
_entity.type
_entity.pdbx_description
1 polymer ?
#
loop_
_entity_poly.entity_id
_entity_poly.type
_entity_poly.pdbx_seq_one_letter_code
_entity_poly.pdbx_strand_id
1 'polypeptide(L)'
;MNILEFISMPQVIVSLAVLIILMWRIAYGYKYGFVAELIEIAGLATGFVIFSLSAGAIGKLIHGENLHILKTIIQLAIVITIYRVIQGIANGTKGTKKIPVLTNTNKVMGAAFGAVETYMWVMLIQHIVGYKIDDAISFTISKLISCIPV
;
A
#
# COMPACT_ATOMS: atom_id res chain seq x y z
N MET A 1 -18.66 20.12 -21.97
CA MET A 1 -17.95 18.83 -21.99
C MET A 1 -18.92 17.78 -21.57
N ASN A 2 -19.10 16.73 -22.38
CA ASN A 2 -20.05 15.68 -22.05
C ASN A 2 -19.48 14.76 -20.98
N ILE A 3 -20.35 14.14 -20.16
CA ILE A 3 -19.94 13.25 -19.07
C ILE A 3 -19.07 12.10 -19.58
N LEU A 4 -19.38 11.58 -20.78
CA LEU A 4 -18.61 10.50 -21.39
C LEU A 4 -17.17 10.94 -21.73
N GLU A 5 -16.99 12.15 -22.26
CA GLU A 5 -15.67 12.71 -22.56
C GLU A 5 -14.86 12.95 -21.28
N PHE A 6 -15.52 13.37 -20.20
CA PHE A 6 -14.89 13.57 -18.90
C PHE A 6 -14.38 12.25 -18.30
N ILE A 7 -15.23 11.21 -18.28
CA ILE A 7 -14.87 9.91 -17.70
C ILE A 7 -13.78 9.20 -18.52
N SER A 8 -13.73 9.44 -19.83
CA SER A 8 -12.68 8.88 -20.70
C SER A 8 -11.32 9.58 -20.57
N MET A 9 -11.20 10.67 -19.80
CA MET A 9 -9.91 11.31 -19.58
C MET A 9 -8.98 10.40 -18.76
N PRO A 10 -7.72 10.18 -19.18
CA PRO A 10 -6.79 9.31 -18.46
C PRO A 10 -6.62 9.66 -16.98
N GLN A 11 -6.57 10.96 -16.64
CA GLN A 11 -6.46 11.44 -15.27
C GLN A 11 -7.66 11.03 -14.41
N VAL A 12 -8.87 11.11 -14.98
CA VAL A 12 -10.12 10.74 -14.31
C VAL A 12 -10.19 9.23 -14.10
N ILE A 13 -9.77 8.44 -15.08
CA ILE A 13 -9.69 6.98 -14.96
C ILE A 13 -8.74 6.58 -13.82
N VAL A 14 -7.54 7.17 -13.76
CA VAL A 14 -6.57 6.90 -12.69
C VAL A 14 -7.13 7.32 -11.33
N SER A 15 -7.72 8.51 -11.22
CA SER A 15 -8.34 8.97 -9.97
C SER A 15 -9.47 8.05 -9.50
N LEU A 16 -10.30 7.54 -10.42
CA LEU A 16 -11.37 6.60 -10.10
C LEU A 16 -10.82 5.26 -9.63
N ALA A 17 -9.77 4.75 -10.28
CA ALA A 17 -9.11 3.51 -9.86
C ALA A 17 -8.56 3.63 -8.42
N VAL A 18 -7.88 4.76 -8.12
CA VAL A 18 -7.39 5.03 -6.76
C VAL A 18 -8.53 5.12 -5.76
N LEU A 19 -9.64 5.78 -6.10
CA LEU A 19 -10.80 5.88 -5.22
C LEU A 19 -11.43 4.50 -4.91
N ILE A 20 -11.55 3.64 -5.92
CA ILE A 20 -12.06 2.27 -5.76
C ILE A 20 -11.15 1.46 -4.83
N ILE A 21 -9.83 1.53 -5.05
CA ILE A 21 -8.84 0.85 -4.21
C ILE A 21 -8.92 1.38 -2.77
N LEU A 22 -8.99 2.71 -2.59
CA LEU A 22 -9.10 3.34 -1.29
C LEU A 22 -10.35 2.86 -0.54
N MET A 23 -11.52 2.88 -1.19
CA MET A 23 -12.76 2.39 -0.58
C MET A 23 -12.67 0.91 -0.23
N TRP A 24 -12.10 0.09 -1.10
CA TRP A 24 -11.91 -1.34 -0.83
C TRP A 24 -10.99 -1.57 0.36
N ARG A 25 -9.86 -0.87 0.44
CA ARG A 25 -8.90 -0.97 1.55
C ARG A 25 -9.49 -0.48 2.87
N ILE A 26 -10.23 0.61 2.87
CA ILE A 26 -10.96 1.09 4.06
C ILE A 26 -11.98 0.05 4.53
N ALA A 27 -12.76 -0.52 3.61
CA ALA A 27 -13.75 -1.54 3.93
C ALA A 27 -13.08 -2.84 4.44
N TYR A 28 -11.93 -3.21 3.87
CA TYR A 28 -11.13 -4.34 4.32
C TYR A 28 -10.63 -4.09 5.75
N GLY A 29 -10.01 -2.94 6.02
CA GLY A 29 -9.54 -2.58 7.35
C GLY A 29 -10.66 -2.50 8.38
N TYR A 30 -11.84 -2.01 8.00
CA TYR A 30 -13.02 -2.05 8.86
C TYR A 30 -13.49 -3.48 9.18
N LYS A 31 -13.32 -4.43 8.26
CA LYS A 31 -13.75 -5.82 8.44
C LYS A 31 -12.74 -6.64 9.23
N TYR A 32 -11.45 -6.51 8.94
CA TYR A 32 -10.38 -7.36 9.49
C TYR A 32 -9.67 -6.72 10.69
N GLY A 33 -9.83 -5.41 10.88
CA GLY A 33 -9.36 -4.66 12.05
C GLY A 33 -7.90 -4.24 11.97
N PHE A 34 -7.50 -3.43 12.94
CA PHE A 34 -6.20 -2.76 13.00
C PHE A 34 -4.99 -3.71 12.91
N VAL A 35 -4.99 -4.81 13.66
CA VAL A 35 -3.84 -5.75 13.67
C VAL A 35 -3.64 -6.39 12.30
N ALA A 36 -4.71 -6.66 11.55
CA ALA A 36 -4.58 -7.21 10.20
C ALA A 36 -3.90 -6.20 9.26
N GLU A 37 -4.33 -4.94 9.30
CA GLU A 37 -3.74 -3.85 8.50
C GLU A 37 -2.25 -3.62 8.85
N LEU A 38 -1.87 -3.69 10.13
CA LEU A 38 -0.46 -3.58 10.51
C LEU A 38 0.42 -4.68 9.91
N ILE A 39 -0.09 -5.91 9.82
CA ILE A 39 0.65 -7.02 9.19
C ILE A 39 0.82 -6.75 7.70
N GLU A 40 -0.21 -6.22 7.04
CA GLU A 40 -0.15 -5.90 5.61
C GLU A 40 0.84 -4.76 5.32
N ILE A 41 0.84 -3.70 6.14
CA ILE A 41 1.84 -2.64 6.08
C ILE A 41 3.25 -3.19 6.33
N ALA A 42 3.42 -4.08 7.32
CA ALA A 42 4.70 -4.75 7.54
C ALA A 42 5.11 -5.61 6.34
N GLY A 43 4.14 -6.24 5.67
CA GLY A 43 4.33 -6.98 4.43
C GLY A 43 4.79 -6.09 3.28
N LEU A 44 4.17 -4.91 3.12
CA LEU A 44 4.56 -3.89 2.15
C LEU A 44 6.00 -3.43 2.38
N ALA A 45 6.34 -3.07 3.62
CA ALA A 45 7.69 -2.67 3.99
C ALA A 45 8.72 -3.78 3.72
N THR A 46 8.38 -5.02 4.08
CA THR A 46 9.22 -6.21 3.82
C THR A 46 9.42 -6.42 2.32
N GLY A 47 8.35 -6.32 1.53
CA GLY A 47 8.40 -6.43 0.08
C GLY A 47 9.29 -5.36 -0.55
N PHE A 48 9.22 -4.12 -0.06
CA PHE A 48 10.08 -3.03 -0.52
C PHE A 48 11.57 -3.30 -0.24
N VAL A 49 11.90 -3.78 0.96
CA VAL A 49 13.28 -4.15 1.30
C VAL A 49 13.80 -5.28 0.41
N ILE A 50 12.99 -6.33 0.20
CA ILE A 50 13.35 -7.44 -0.69
C ILE A 50 13.56 -6.95 -2.12
N PHE A 51 12.65 -6.11 -2.63
CA PHE A 51 12.77 -5.51 -3.95
C PHE A 51 14.06 -4.69 -4.09
N SER A 52 14.36 -3.82 -3.13
CA SER A 52 15.57 -2.98 -3.14
C SER A 52 16.86 -3.80 -3.10
N LEU A 53 16.94 -4.82 -2.23
CA LEU A 53 18.11 -5.71 -2.17
C LEU A 53 18.29 -6.48 -3.47
N SER A 54 17.20 -6.96 -4.07
CA SER A 54 17.22 -7.72 -5.32
C SER A 54 17.62 -6.83 -6.50
N ALA A 55 17.02 -5.63 -6.61
CA ALA A 55 17.35 -4.66 -7.65
C ALA A 55 18.82 -4.21 -7.55
N GLY A 56 19.32 -3.98 -6.34
CA GLY A 56 20.73 -3.65 -6.11
C GLY A 56 21.67 -4.80 -6.51
N ALA A 57 21.30 -6.05 -6.23
CA ALA A 57 22.09 -7.21 -6.65
C ALA A 57 22.10 -7.36 -8.18
N ILE A 58 20.94 -7.21 -8.84
CA ILE A 58 20.84 -7.24 -10.30
C ILE A 58 21.67 -6.11 -10.92
N GLY A 59 21.60 -4.90 -10.37
CA GLY A 59 22.38 -3.75 -10.84
C GLY A 59 23.88 -4.03 -10.82
N LYS A 60 24.39 -4.61 -9.73
CA LYS A 60 25.81 -4.99 -9.63
C LYS A 60 26.23 -6.10 -10.59
N LEU A 61 25.34 -7.08 -10.82
CA LEU A 61 25.57 -8.13 -11.82
C LEU A 61 25.73 -7.54 -13.23
N ILE A 62 24.87 -6.58 -13.58
CA ILE A 62 24.90 -5.93 -14.90
C ILE A 62 26.17 -5.09 -15.08
N HIS A 63 26.64 -4.39 -14.03
CA HIS A 63 27.81 -3.52 -14.10
C HIS A 63 29.15 -4.25 -13.88
N GLY A 64 29.14 -5.58 -13.73
CA GLY A 64 30.35 -6.37 -13.51
C GLY A 64 31.05 -6.09 -12.18
N GLU A 65 30.33 -5.51 -11.21
CA GLU A 65 30.86 -5.23 -9.87
C GLU A 65 30.91 -6.51 -9.02
N ASN A 66 31.78 -6.49 -8.01
CA ASN A 66 31.96 -7.66 -7.13
C ASN A 66 30.67 -7.93 -6.32
N LEU A 67 29.95 -8.99 -6.70
CA LEU A 67 28.70 -9.36 -6.06
C LEU A 67 28.97 -10.15 -4.79
N HIS A 68 28.73 -9.55 -3.62
CA HIS A 68 28.69 -10.29 -2.36
C HIS A 68 27.37 -11.10 -2.26
N ILE A 69 27.25 -12.15 -3.08
CA ILE A 69 26.06 -13.01 -3.19
C ILE A 69 25.64 -13.54 -1.81
N LEU A 70 26.61 -14.10 -1.06
CA LEU A 70 26.35 -14.64 0.28
C LEU A 70 25.78 -13.58 1.23
N LYS A 71 26.31 -12.36 1.21
CA LYS A 71 25.82 -11.26 2.07
C LYS A 71 24.36 -10.92 1.71
N THR A 72 24.03 -10.87 0.43
CA THR A 72 22.67 -10.54 -0.05
C THR A 72 21.68 -11.64 0.34
N ILE A 73 22.05 -12.91 0.18
CA ILE A 73 21.23 -14.06 0.60
C ILE A 73 20.96 -14.01 2.11
N ILE A 74 21.98 -13.74 2.92
CA ILE A 74 21.83 -13.63 4.38
C ILE A 74 20.89 -12.48 4.75
N GLN A 75 21.04 -11.31 4.11
CA GLN A 75 20.16 -10.16 4.35
C GLN A 75 18.69 -10.48 4.01
N LEU A 76 18.43 -11.14 2.88
CA LEU A 76 17.08 -11.57 2.50
C LEU A 76 16.52 -12.58 3.51
N ALA A 77 17.32 -13.56 3.94
CA ALA A 77 16.90 -14.54 4.93
C ALA A 77 16.51 -13.88 6.26
N ILE A 78 17.28 -12.90 6.74
CA ILE A 78 16.99 -12.14 7.96
C ILE A 78 15.64 -11.40 7.82
N VAL A 79 15.45 -10.67 6.72
CA VAL A 79 14.22 -9.89 6.48
C VAL A 79 12.99 -10.79 6.44
N ILE A 80 13.06 -11.92 5.73
CA ILE A 80 11.97 -12.92 5.68
C ILE A 80 11.69 -13.50 7.06
N THR A 81 12.74 -13.75 7.85
CA THR A 81 12.61 -14.32 9.20
C THR A 81 11.89 -13.34 10.12
N ILE A 82 12.29 -12.06 10.12
CA ILE A 82 11.63 -11.00 10.90
C ILE A 82 10.15 -10.92 10.52
N TYR A 83 9.83 -10.92 9.22
CA TYR A 83 8.46 -10.86 8.76
C TYR A 83 7.62 -12.08 9.21
N ARG A 84 8.20 -13.29 9.16
CA ARG A 84 7.52 -14.50 9.68
C ARG A 84 7.27 -14.43 11.18
N VAL A 85 8.18 -13.86 11.96
CA VAL A 85 7.98 -13.65 13.40
C VAL A 85 6.82 -12.70 13.65
N ILE A 86 6.76 -11.57 12.93
CA ILE A 86 5.65 -10.61 13.01
C ILE A 86 4.31 -11.29 12.69
N GLN A 87 4.26 -12.06 11.60
CA GLN A 87 3.07 -12.83 11.24
C GLN A 87 2.69 -13.86 12.32
N GLY A 88 3.67 -14.58 12.88
CA GLY A 88 3.47 -15.56 13.93
C GLY A 88 2.86 -14.95 15.20
N ILE A 89 3.42 -13.82 15.66
CA ILE A 89 2.89 -13.07 16.81
C ILE A 89 1.45 -12.64 16.53
N ALA A 90 1.21 -12.05 15.36
CA ALA A 90 -0.11 -11.54 15.02
C ALA A 90 -1.16 -12.67 14.88
N ASN A 91 -0.78 -13.82 14.33
CA ASN A 91 -1.66 -14.99 14.27
C ASN A 91 -1.92 -15.58 15.67
N GLY A 92 -0.94 -15.55 16.57
CA GLY A 92 -1.11 -15.89 17.98
C GLY A 92 -2.13 -14.98 18.67
N THR A 93 -2.09 -13.67 18.42
CA THR A 93 -3.05 -12.72 18.99
C THR A 93 -4.48 -12.89 18.46
N LYS A 94 -4.65 -13.38 17.22
CA LYS A 94 -5.97 -13.71 16.65
C LYS A 94 -6.63 -14.92 17.34
N GLY A 95 -5.84 -15.82 17.93
CA GLY A 95 -6.32 -16.99 18.68
C GLY A 95 -6.96 -16.65 20.03
N THR A 96 -6.58 -15.52 20.62
CA THR A 96 -7.14 -15.03 21.88
C THR A 96 -8.46 -14.27 21.63
N LYS A 97 -9.48 -14.98 21.15
CA LYS A 97 -10.85 -14.48 20.85
C LYS A 97 -11.66 -13.98 22.06
N LYS A 98 -11.04 -13.40 23.09
CA LYS A 98 -11.72 -12.89 24.30
C LYS A 98 -11.22 -11.50 24.76
N ILE A 99 -10.99 -10.56 23.84
CA ILE A 99 -10.88 -9.14 24.22
C ILE A 99 -12.03 -8.36 23.57
N PRO A 100 -13.23 -8.38 24.16
CA PRO A 100 -14.44 -7.72 23.63
C PRO A 100 -14.44 -6.18 23.74
N VAL A 101 -13.38 -5.55 24.26
CA VAL A 101 -13.43 -4.13 24.69
C VAL A 101 -13.24 -3.12 23.54
N LEU A 102 -12.80 -3.51 22.35
CA LEU A 102 -12.49 -2.54 21.28
C LEU A 102 -13.11 -2.88 19.90
N THR A 103 -14.22 -3.62 19.84
CA THR A 103 -14.78 -4.11 18.56
C THR A 103 -15.09 -3.01 17.55
N ASN A 104 -15.39 -1.78 17.98
CA ASN A 104 -15.61 -0.64 17.07
C ASN A 104 -14.34 0.17 16.85
N THR A 105 -13.56 0.47 17.90
CA THR A 105 -12.29 1.20 17.76
C THR A 105 -11.29 0.43 16.90
N ASN A 106 -11.21 -0.89 17.04
CA ASN A 106 -10.37 -1.76 16.20
C ASN A 106 -10.75 -1.70 14.72
N LYS A 107 -12.06 -1.55 14.42
CA LYS A 107 -12.54 -1.42 13.05
C LYS A 107 -12.28 -0.03 12.48
N VAL A 108 -12.49 1.01 13.28
CA VAL A 108 -12.20 2.40 12.87
C VAL A 108 -10.70 2.59 12.66
N MET A 109 -9.87 2.06 13.55
CA MET A 109 -8.42 2.06 13.36
C MET A 109 -8.01 1.22 12.15
N GLY A 110 -8.62 0.05 11.93
CA GLY A 110 -8.38 -0.72 10.71
C GLY A 110 -8.73 0.07 9.45
N ALA A 111 -9.90 0.73 9.40
CA ALA A 111 -10.28 1.60 8.30
C ALA A 111 -9.27 2.73 8.05
N ALA A 112 -8.81 3.39 9.11
CA ALA A 112 -7.79 4.44 9.02
C ALA A 112 -6.46 3.91 8.49
N PHE A 113 -6.00 2.76 8.97
CA PHE A 113 -4.75 2.15 8.51
C PHE A 113 -4.86 1.62 7.07
N GLY A 114 -6.04 1.17 6.63
CA GLY A 114 -6.28 0.84 5.22
C GLY A 114 -6.20 2.04 4.28
N ALA A 115 -6.65 3.22 4.75
CA ALA A 115 -6.44 4.47 4.02
C ALA A 115 -4.94 4.83 3.96
N VAL A 116 -4.21 4.70 5.08
CA VAL A 116 -2.76 4.93 5.13
C VAL A 116 -2.00 3.98 4.22
N GLU A 117 -2.36 2.69 4.18
CA GLU A 117 -1.74 1.72 3.27
C GLU A 117 -1.98 2.07 1.81
N THR A 118 -3.20 2.48 1.46
CA THR A 118 -3.50 2.94 0.09
C THR A 118 -2.65 4.14 -0.29
N TYR A 119 -2.51 5.11 0.62
CA TYR A 119 -1.66 6.27 0.39
C TYR A 119 -0.18 5.89 0.17
N MET A 120 0.34 4.94 0.97
CA MET A 120 1.70 4.42 0.78
C MET A 120 1.88 3.75 -0.58
N TRP A 121 0.90 2.93 -1.02
CA TRP A 121 0.93 2.33 -2.36
C TRP A 121 0.92 3.39 -3.46
N VAL A 122 0.05 4.40 -3.37
CA VAL A 122 -0.03 5.48 -4.36
C VAL A 122 1.30 6.23 -4.46
N MET A 123 1.90 6.61 -3.32
CA MET A 123 3.20 7.27 -3.29
C MET A 123 4.31 6.41 -3.88
N LEU A 124 4.33 5.12 -3.55
CA LEU A 124 5.33 4.18 -4.06
C LEU A 124 5.19 4.00 -5.58
N ILE A 125 3.98 3.79 -6.08
CA ILE A 125 3.72 3.63 -7.52
C ILE A 125 4.08 4.91 -8.27
N GLN A 126 3.68 6.07 -7.76
CA GLN A 126 4.06 7.37 -8.32
C GLN A 126 5.58 7.55 -8.39
N HIS A 127 6.31 7.14 -7.33
CA HIS A 127 7.76 7.20 -7.31
C HIS A 127 8.41 6.27 -8.36
N ILE A 128 7.89 5.07 -8.55
CA ILE A 128 8.43 4.09 -9.51
C ILE A 128 8.07 4.45 -10.95
N VAL A 129 6.82 4.82 -11.21
CA VAL A 129 6.30 5.07 -12.56
C VAL A 129 6.65 6.48 -13.05
N GLY A 130 6.91 7.42 -12.14
CA GLY A 130 7.13 8.84 -12.45
C GLY A 130 5.86 9.59 -12.87
N TYR A 131 4.69 8.93 -12.78
CA TYR A 131 3.39 9.54 -13.04
C TYR A 131 2.85 10.19 -11.77
N LYS A 132 2.49 11.47 -11.85
CA LYS A 132 1.94 12.24 -10.74
C LYS A 132 0.45 11.94 -10.53
N ILE A 133 0.17 10.94 -9.70
CA ILE A 133 -1.19 10.49 -9.37
C ILE A 133 -1.91 11.57 -8.55
N ASP A 134 -1.20 12.28 -7.70
CA ASP A 134 -1.69 13.43 -6.93
C ASP A 134 -2.26 14.54 -7.82
N ASP A 135 -1.55 14.90 -8.89
CA ASP A 135 -2.01 15.89 -9.87
C ASP A 135 -3.29 15.42 -10.58
N ALA A 136 -3.36 14.12 -10.93
CA ALA A 136 -4.53 13.53 -11.58
C ALA A 136 -5.77 13.60 -10.67
N ILE A 137 -5.63 13.27 -9.39
CA ILE A 137 -6.71 13.36 -8.40
C ILE A 137 -7.16 14.81 -8.21
N SER A 138 -6.21 15.74 -8.05
CA SER A 138 -6.51 17.17 -7.88
C SER A 138 -7.27 17.75 -9.07
N PHE A 139 -6.85 17.39 -10.29
CA PHE A 139 -7.54 17.76 -11.52
C PHE A 139 -8.99 17.26 -11.54
N THR A 140 -9.21 15.98 -11.21
CA THR A 140 -10.55 15.39 -11.19
C THR A 140 -11.46 16.09 -10.17
N ILE A 141 -10.96 16.34 -8.96
CA ILE A 141 -11.72 17.03 -7.89
C ILE A 141 -12.05 18.46 -8.31
N SER A 142 -11.06 19.22 -8.79
CA SER A 142 -11.26 20.61 -9.23
C SER A 142 -12.32 20.71 -10.33
N LYS A 143 -12.28 19.79 -11.31
CA LYS A 143 -13.30 19.74 -12.36
C LYS A 143 -14.68 19.38 -11.85
N LEU A 144 -14.77 18.44 -10.92
CA LEU A 144 -16.05 18.07 -10.28
C LEU A 144 -16.67 19.26 -9.54
N ILE A 145 -15.87 19.97 -8.74
CA ILE A 145 -16.33 21.17 -8.02
C ILE A 145 -16.79 22.25 -9.00
N SER A 146 -16.06 22.48 -10.10
CA SER A 146 -16.44 23.47 -11.11
C SER A 146 -17.75 23.17 -11.85
N CYS A 147 -18.23 21.92 -11.80
CA CYS A 147 -19.50 21.51 -12.39
C CYS A 147 -20.69 21.63 -11.43
N ILE A 148 -20.46 21.86 -10.14
CA ILE A 148 -21.53 22.10 -9.16
C ILE A 148 -21.93 23.57 -9.28
N PRO A 149 -23.16 23.90 -9.72
CA PRO A 149 -23.63 25.28 -9.67
C PRO A 149 -23.73 25.67 -8.19
N VAL A 150 -23.00 26.72 -7.81
CA VAL A 150 -23.14 27.38 -6.49
C VAL A 150 -24.41 28.23 -6.51
#